data_AF-A0A167QGH7-F1
#
_entry.id   AF-A0A167QGH7-F1
#
_cell.length_a   1.000
_cell.length_b   1.000
_cell.length_c   1.000
_cell.angle_alpha   90.00
_cell.angle_beta   90.00
_cell.angle_gamma   90.00
#
_symmetry.space_group_name_H-M   'P 1'
#
loop_
_entity.id
_entity.type
_entity.pdbx_description
1 polymer ?
#
loop_
_entity_poly.entity_id
_entity_poly.type
_entity_poly.pdbx_seq_one_letter_code
_entity_poly.pdbx_strand_id
1 'polypeptide(L)'
;MYHPTQYQNSNNPLGLPIYECWFCPTNWIGFSALLYHLEDGRCVKEDRIRTLAFETPEYGFYGNKLTDANPFFCFQCRAQFPQVSYLYHHAERSPSCSYLLNQSECLGALRDFYIEYYECPGSDYVHF
;
A
#
# COMPACT_ATOMS: atom_id res chain seq x y z
N MET A 1 -30.55 10.93 -22.67
CA MET A 1 -29.37 10.16 -23.14
C MET A 1 -28.16 10.74 -22.42
N TYR A 2 -27.62 10.02 -21.44
CA TYR A 2 -26.46 10.47 -20.65
C TYR A 2 -25.21 9.96 -21.36
N HIS A 3 -24.38 10.86 -21.87
CA HIS A 3 -23.03 10.53 -22.31
C HIS A 3 -22.11 10.72 -21.11
N PRO A 4 -21.47 9.67 -20.55
CA PRO A 4 -20.38 9.90 -19.63
C PRO A 4 -19.17 10.34 -20.44
N THR A 5 -18.85 11.63 -20.35
CA THR A 5 -17.56 12.15 -20.75
C THR A 5 -16.49 11.47 -19.91
N GLN A 6 -15.72 10.57 -20.53
CA GLN A 6 -14.47 10.06 -19.97
C GLN A 6 -13.48 11.22 -19.90
N TYR A 7 -13.56 12.04 -18.85
CA TYR A 7 -12.43 12.84 -18.43
C TYR A 7 -11.39 11.87 -17.86
N GLN A 8 -10.44 11.45 -18.71
CA GLN A 8 -9.18 10.93 -18.21
C GLN A 8 -8.54 12.03 -17.37
N ASN A 9 -8.65 11.91 -16.05
CA ASN A 9 -7.93 12.78 -15.12
C ASN A 9 -6.44 12.56 -15.37
N SER A 10 -5.73 13.55 -15.94
CA SER A 10 -4.32 13.42 -16.34
C SER A 10 -3.41 12.99 -15.18
N ASN A 11 -3.85 13.24 -13.94
CA ASN A 11 -3.12 12.90 -12.73
C ASN A 11 -3.42 11.48 -12.21
N ASN A 12 -4.43 10.79 -12.74
CA ASN A 12 -4.78 9.41 -12.39
C ASN A 12 -5.07 8.56 -13.65
N PRO A 13 -4.05 8.28 -14.49
CA PRO A 13 -4.24 7.59 -15.77
C PRO A 13 -4.71 6.13 -15.61
N LEU A 14 -4.52 5.54 -14.43
CA LEU A 14 -4.90 4.16 -14.12
C LEU A 14 -6.26 4.05 -13.40
N GLY A 15 -6.91 5.17 -13.08
CA GLY A 15 -8.18 5.16 -12.36
C GLY A 15 -8.10 4.55 -10.96
N LEU A 16 -6.94 4.67 -10.29
CA LEU A 16 -6.73 4.12 -8.94
C LEU A 16 -7.58 4.86 -7.90
N PRO A 17 -7.96 4.19 -6.79
CA PRO A 17 -8.65 4.85 -5.68
C PRO A 17 -7.84 6.01 -5.09
N ILE A 18 -8.52 6.99 -4.50
CA ILE A 18 -7.89 8.08 -3.75
C ILE A 18 -7.98 7.73 -2.26
N TYR A 19 -6.86 7.80 -1.56
CA TYR A 19 -6.76 7.55 -0.13
C TYR A 19 -6.41 8.83 0.62
N GLU A 20 -7.07 9.06 1.75
CA GLU A 20 -6.71 10.11 2.70
C GLU A 20 -5.64 9.57 3.66
N CYS A 21 -4.68 10.42 4.05
CA CYS A 21 -3.75 10.04 5.13
C CYS A 21 -4.47 10.07 6.48
N TRP A 22 -4.26 9.05 7.31
CA TRP A 22 -4.84 8.96 8.65
C TRP A 22 -4.35 10.02 9.64
N PHE A 23 -3.21 10.67 9.36
CA PHE A 23 -2.53 11.55 10.32
C PHE A 23 -2.28 12.96 9.80
N CYS A 24 -2.63 13.26 8.54
CA CYS A 24 -2.53 14.62 8.00
C CYS A 24 -3.56 14.85 6.88
N PRO A 25 -3.91 16.12 6.55
CA PRO A 25 -5.00 16.42 5.62
C PRO A 25 -4.62 16.27 4.13
N THR A 26 -3.79 15.28 3.78
CA THR A 26 -3.31 15.04 2.41
C THR A 26 -3.96 13.81 1.78
N ASN A 27 -4.10 13.83 0.46
CA ASN A 27 -4.73 12.78 -0.33
C ASN A 27 -3.77 12.23 -1.38
N TRP A 28 -3.85 10.92 -1.63
CA TRP A 28 -2.89 10.18 -2.45
C TRP A 28 -3.61 9.26 -3.44
N ILE A 29 -3.13 9.22 -4.69
CA ILE A 29 -3.71 8.40 -5.76
C ILE A 29 -3.05 7.03 -5.76
N GLY A 30 -3.83 5.99 -5.49
CA GLY A 30 -3.33 4.62 -5.29
C GLY A 30 -2.83 4.39 -3.88
N PHE A 31 -2.87 3.12 -3.45
CA PHE A 31 -2.43 2.75 -2.11
C PHE A 31 -0.90 2.84 -2.00
N SER A 32 -0.18 2.58 -3.10
CA SER A 32 1.28 2.75 -3.14
C SER A 32 1.71 4.17 -2.77
N ALA A 33 0.99 5.19 -3.25
CA ALA A 33 1.30 6.59 -2.99
C ALA A 33 1.07 6.97 -1.52
N LEU A 34 -0.02 6.47 -0.91
CA LEU A 34 -0.23 6.62 0.52
C LEU A 34 0.92 5.97 1.30
N LEU A 35 1.31 4.74 0.96
CA LEU A 35 2.38 4.03 1.65
C LEU A 35 3.73 4.75 1.52
N TYR A 36 4.08 5.31 0.35
CA TYR A 36 5.28 6.13 0.19
C TYR A 36 5.30 7.30 1.18
N HIS A 37 4.15 7.96 1.35
CA HIS A 37 4.02 9.06 2.29
C HIS A 37 4.21 8.62 3.74
N LEU A 38 3.66 7.47 4.13
CA LEU A 38 3.77 6.94 5.49
C LEU A 38 5.18 6.41 5.78
N GLU A 39 5.84 5.80 4.80
CA GLU A 39 7.22 5.30 4.89
C GLU A 39 8.26 6.43 4.92
N ASP A 40 7.92 7.67 4.54
CA ASP A 40 8.77 8.87 4.74
C ASP A 40 8.94 9.26 6.22
N GLY A 41 8.19 8.61 7.13
CA GLY A 41 8.41 8.74 8.58
C GLY A 41 7.82 10.02 9.21
N ARG A 42 7.11 10.86 8.45
CA ARG A 42 6.52 12.11 8.97
C ARG A 42 5.23 11.90 9.74
N CYS A 43 4.37 11.01 9.24
CA CYS A 43 3.02 10.77 9.78
C CYS A 43 2.94 9.52 10.66
N VAL A 44 3.87 8.59 10.44
CA VAL A 44 4.00 7.34 11.18
C VAL A 44 5.48 7.19 11.51
N LYS A 45 5.81 6.54 12.63
CA LYS A 45 7.20 6.20 12.95
C LYS A 45 7.89 5.48 11.79
N GLU A 46 9.16 5.80 11.59
CA GLU A 46 10.03 5.12 10.63
C GLU A 46 9.94 3.59 10.82
N ASP A 47 9.94 2.86 9.72
CA ASP A 47 9.80 1.39 9.64
C ASP A 47 8.49 0.80 10.20
N ARG A 48 7.52 1.59 10.68
CA ARG A 48 6.27 1.02 11.22
C ARG A 48 5.46 0.28 10.16
N ILE A 49 5.30 0.88 8.98
CA ILE A 49 4.61 0.25 7.83
C ILE A 49 5.30 -1.08 7.50
N ARG A 50 6.63 -1.05 7.35
CA ARG A 50 7.43 -2.25 7.12
C ARG A 50 7.19 -3.31 8.18
N THR A 51 7.19 -2.95 9.46
CA THR A 51 7.05 -3.91 10.57
C THR A 51 5.64 -4.51 10.62
N LEU A 52 4.61 -3.69 10.45
CA LEU A 52 3.20 -4.11 10.39
C LEU A 52 2.95 -5.16 9.30
N ALA A 53 3.59 -5.02 8.13
CA ALA A 53 3.50 -6.04 7.07
C ALA A 53 4.00 -7.42 7.52
N PHE A 54 4.90 -7.52 8.50
CA PHE A 54 5.36 -8.80 9.05
C PHE A 54 4.55 -9.27 10.26
N GLU A 55 3.62 -8.45 10.76
CA GLU A 55 2.70 -8.82 11.84
C GLU A 55 1.45 -9.55 11.31
N THR A 56 1.19 -9.53 10.00
CA THR A 56 0.05 -10.25 9.39
C THR A 56 0.40 -11.71 9.10
N PRO A 57 -0.53 -12.68 9.29
CA PRO A 57 -0.30 -14.08 8.94
C PRO A 57 0.10 -14.33 7.48
N GLU A 58 -0.30 -13.44 6.58
CA GLU A 58 -0.11 -13.53 5.13
C GLU A 58 1.30 -13.12 4.69
N TYR A 59 2.18 -12.67 5.59
CA TYR A 59 3.52 -12.21 5.22
C TYR A 59 4.31 -13.23 4.39
N GLY A 60 4.06 -14.54 4.56
CA GLY A 60 4.69 -15.59 3.75
C GLY A 60 4.42 -15.50 2.24
N PHE A 61 3.42 -14.71 1.81
CA PHE A 61 3.08 -14.50 0.40
C PHE A 61 3.77 -13.28 -0.22
N TYR A 62 4.33 -12.38 0.58
CA TYR A 62 4.91 -11.13 0.07
C TYR A 62 6.17 -10.67 0.82
N GLY A 63 6.63 -11.42 1.83
CA GLY A 63 7.73 -11.07 2.72
C GLY A 63 8.73 -12.22 2.91
N ASN A 64 10.03 -11.90 2.96
CA ASN A 64 11.13 -12.79 3.29
C ASN A 64 11.50 -12.64 4.78
N LYS A 65 12.67 -12.09 5.10
CA LYS A 65 13.03 -11.71 6.47
C LYS A 65 13.00 -10.20 6.60
N LEU A 66 12.48 -9.69 7.71
CA LEU A 66 12.42 -8.26 8.01
C LEU A 66 13.81 -7.56 7.96
N THR A 67 14.88 -8.30 8.24
CA THR A 67 16.26 -7.81 8.22
C THR A 67 16.91 -7.80 6.84
N ASP A 68 16.24 -8.30 5.80
CA ASP A 68 16.77 -8.31 4.44
C ASP A 68 16.76 -6.90 3.83
N ALA A 69 17.68 -6.61 2.92
CA ALA A 69 17.71 -5.33 2.20
C ALA A 69 16.44 -5.13 1.33
N ASN A 70 15.94 -6.23 0.75
CA ASN A 70 14.69 -6.29 0.00
C ASN A 70 13.74 -7.30 0.64
N PRO A 71 13.10 -6.94 1.76
CA PRO A 71 12.32 -7.89 2.53
C PRO A 71 11.00 -8.24 1.85
N PHE A 72 10.55 -7.48 0.85
CA PHE A 72 9.27 -7.70 0.17
C PHE A 72 9.45 -8.29 -1.22
N PHE A 73 8.50 -9.09 -1.68
CA PHE A 73 8.48 -9.62 -3.04
C PHE A 73 7.07 -9.72 -3.62
N CYS A 74 6.96 -9.65 -4.94
CA CYS A 74 5.72 -9.93 -5.65
C CYS A 74 5.53 -11.44 -5.79
N PHE A 75 4.42 -11.98 -5.27
CA PHE A 75 4.14 -13.41 -5.33
C PHE A 75 4.12 -13.98 -6.75
N GLN A 76 3.62 -13.19 -7.70
CA GLN A 76 3.46 -13.61 -9.09
C GLN A 76 4.78 -13.63 -9.87
N CYS A 77 5.54 -12.53 -9.85
CA CYS A 77 6.72 -12.37 -10.71
C CYS A 77 8.06 -12.50 -9.97
N ARG A 78 8.03 -12.64 -8.64
CA ARG A 78 9.19 -12.77 -7.74
C ARG A 78 10.14 -11.57 -7.72
N ALA A 79 9.77 -10.44 -8.31
CA ALA A 79 10.49 -9.18 -8.14
C ALA A 79 10.53 -8.80 -6.65
N GLN A 80 11.67 -8.27 -6.19
CA GLN A 80 11.91 -7.93 -4.79
C GLN A 80 12.01 -6.42 -4.60
N PHE A 81 11.60 -5.94 -3.42
CA PHE A 81 11.48 -4.53 -3.12
C PHE A 81 11.94 -4.22 -1.68
N PRO A 82 12.52 -3.03 -1.46
CA PRO A 82 12.96 -2.60 -0.14
C PRO A 82 11.80 -2.17 0.77
N GLN A 83 10.68 -1.75 0.21
CA GLN A 83 9.57 -1.12 0.93
C GLN A 83 8.23 -1.62 0.39
N VAL A 84 7.18 -1.52 1.20
CA VAL A 84 5.84 -2.02 0.86
C VAL A 84 5.24 -1.15 -0.24
N SER A 85 5.49 0.15 -0.23
CA SER A 85 5.06 1.08 -1.28
C SER A 85 5.50 0.65 -2.68
N TYR A 86 6.75 0.21 -2.84
CA TYR A 86 7.29 -0.26 -4.12
C TYR A 86 6.61 -1.54 -4.60
N LEU A 87 6.26 -2.45 -3.68
CA LEU A 87 5.51 -3.66 -4.01
C LEU A 87 4.11 -3.34 -4.53
N TYR A 88 3.38 -2.44 -3.85
CA TYR A 88 2.07 -1.98 -4.34
C TYR A 88 2.20 -1.22 -5.66
N HIS A 89 3.20 -0.35 -5.78
CA HIS A 89 3.45 0.42 -6.99
C HIS A 89 3.66 -0.50 -8.19
N HIS A 90 4.42 -1.58 -8.00
CA HIS A 90 4.61 -2.62 -8.98
C HIS A 90 3.29 -3.30 -9.36
N ALA A 91 2.49 -3.75 -8.39
CA ALA A 91 1.23 -4.45 -8.66
C ALA A 91 0.20 -3.55 -9.35
N GLU A 92 0.10 -2.27 -8.97
CA GLU A 92 -0.80 -1.27 -9.58
C GLU A 92 -0.47 -1.01 -11.06
N ARG A 93 0.79 -1.15 -11.45
CA ARG A 93 1.29 -0.83 -12.82
C ARG A 93 1.56 -2.05 -13.68
N SER A 94 1.52 -3.24 -13.13
CA SER A 94 1.83 -4.48 -13.84
C SER A 94 0.55 -5.28 -14.08
N PRO A 95 0.00 -5.30 -15.30
CA PRO A 95 -1.25 -6.00 -15.58
C PRO A 95 -1.24 -7.49 -15.21
N SER A 96 -0.06 -8.13 -15.26
CA SER A 96 0.10 -9.53 -14.86
C SER A 96 0.07 -9.76 -13.34
N CYS A 97 0.26 -8.72 -12.53
CA CYS A 97 0.38 -8.80 -11.07
C CYS A 97 -0.75 -8.04 -10.35
N SER A 98 -1.54 -7.23 -11.06
CA SER A 98 -2.59 -6.39 -10.48
C SER A 98 -3.69 -7.17 -9.78
N TYR A 99 -3.92 -8.43 -10.17
CA TYR A 99 -4.89 -9.29 -9.50
C TYR A 99 -4.58 -9.48 -8.01
N LEU A 100 -3.30 -9.40 -7.60
CA LEU A 100 -2.88 -9.52 -6.21
C LEU A 100 -3.48 -8.42 -5.29
N LEU A 101 -3.99 -7.33 -5.86
CA LEU A 101 -4.65 -6.21 -5.15
C LEU A 101 -6.13 -6.48 -4.84
N ASN A 102 -6.70 -7.56 -5.39
CA ASN A 102 -8.06 -7.98 -5.10
C ASN A 102 -8.19 -8.40 -3.63
N GLN A 103 -9.35 -8.18 -3.03
CA GLN A 103 -9.58 -8.40 -1.60
C GLN A 103 -9.24 -9.83 -1.11
N SER A 104 -9.45 -10.84 -1.96
CA SER A 104 -9.13 -12.24 -1.63
C SER A 104 -7.66 -12.62 -1.77
N GLU A 105 -6.82 -11.72 -2.28
CA GLU A 105 -5.42 -11.97 -2.58
C GLU A 105 -4.51 -11.31 -1.53
N CYS A 106 -3.23 -11.71 -1.51
CA CYS A 106 -2.32 -11.36 -0.43
C CYS A 106 -2.11 -9.85 -0.23
N LEU A 107 -2.07 -9.04 -1.29
CA LEU A 107 -1.95 -7.58 -1.15
C LEU A 107 -3.31 -6.93 -0.88
N GLY A 108 -4.43 -7.53 -1.29
CA GLY A 108 -5.74 -7.08 -0.81
C GLY A 108 -5.89 -7.25 0.70
N ALA A 109 -5.53 -8.42 1.22
CA ALA A 109 -5.58 -8.72 2.65
C ALA A 109 -4.67 -7.80 3.47
N LEU A 110 -3.43 -7.56 3.00
CA LEU A 110 -2.51 -6.62 3.67
C LEU A 110 -3.05 -5.18 3.65
N ARG A 111 -3.66 -4.73 2.56
CA ARG A 111 -4.28 -3.39 2.49
C ARG A 111 -5.37 -3.26 3.53
N ASP A 112 -6.28 -4.24 3.58
CA ASP A 112 -7.42 -4.23 4.50
C ASP A 112 -6.91 -4.26 5.95
N PHE A 113 -5.86 -5.02 6.26
CA PHE A 113 -5.19 -4.98 7.56
C PHE A 113 -4.69 -3.58 7.94
N TYR A 114 -4.02 -2.85 7.04
CA TYR A 114 -3.58 -1.48 7.34
C TYR A 114 -4.75 -0.54 7.60
N ILE A 115 -5.81 -0.65 6.80
CA ILE A 115 -7.02 0.16 6.97
C ILE A 115 -7.63 -0.13 8.34
N GLU A 116 -7.86 -1.39 8.69
CA GLU A 116 -8.39 -1.78 10.00
C GLU A 116 -7.49 -1.33 11.15
N TYR A 117 -6.17 -1.48 11.00
CA TYR A 117 -5.19 -1.09 12.02
C TYR A 117 -5.22 0.42 12.32
N TYR A 118 -5.35 1.27 11.31
CA TYR A 118 -5.31 2.73 11.48
C TYR A 118 -6.70 3.38 11.64
N GLU A 119 -7.77 2.76 11.16
CA GLU A 119 -9.15 3.21 11.43
C GLU A 119 -9.61 2.84 12.83
N CYS A 120 -9.08 1.76 13.42
CA CYS A 120 -9.32 1.41 14.81
C CYS A 120 -8.42 2.27 15.73
N PRO A 121 -8.98 3.11 16.63
CA PRO A 121 -8.18 4.07 17.37
C PRO A 121 -7.30 3.36 18.42
N GLY A 122 -6.01 3.15 18.10
CA GLY A 122 -5.05 2.61 19.07
C GLY A 122 -3.59 2.56 18.60
N SER A 123 -2.76 3.39 19.24
CA SER A 123 -1.32 3.17 19.55
C SER A 123 -0.21 3.88 18.77
N ASP A 124 -0.41 4.38 17.55
CA ASP A 124 0.71 4.97 16.75
C ASP A 124 0.69 6.49 16.57
N TYR A 125 -0.15 7.23 17.29
CA TYR A 125 -0.14 8.70 17.26
C TYR A 125 1.24 9.26 17.65
N VAL A 126 1.94 9.86 16.68
CA VAL A 126 3.09 10.73 16.95
C VAL A 126 2.52 12.09 17.32
N HIS A 127 2.51 12.39 18.62
CA HIS A 127 2.26 13.75 19.09
C HIS A 127 3.46 14.63 18.72
N PHE A 128 3.21 15.71 17.98
CA PHE A 128 4.14 16.83 17.84
C PHE A 128 3.96 17.81 19.00
#